data_AF-A0A969GVB5-F1
#
_entry.id   AF-A0A969GVB5-F1
#
_cell.length_a   1.000
_cell.length_b   1.000
_cell.length_c   1.000
_cell.angle_alpha   90.00
_cell.angle_beta   90.00
_cell.angle_gamma   90.00
#
_symmetry.space_group_name_H-M   'P 1'
#
loop_
_entity.id
_entity.type
_entity.pdbx_description
1 polymer ?
#
loop_
_entity_poly.entity_id
_entity_poly.type
_entity_poly.pdbx_seq_one_letter_code
_entity_poly.pdbx_strand_id
1 'polypeptide(L)'
;MTDYHAKTLKDAFRLCDIDPLVGAGLERYYVNLTPVRKTEAIDGINTILEFQDPGDFCTLLFTGHRGCGKSTELQRIRRQWEQDYRVIYTVPISVLCSSKNIVNTFGEPHIVSMVNVYQLVRDRCTLNYNSEGIKCVAEIVEKRVDTAELFESETQVMQLVQASGGHVRQLMQMVRSACQTASTRKHTKIQPEDVDYAVRQQQFNFERFIPDEHYPLLAKVCLTKNITKDAIGQLMLFNTSVLEYNGLDRWNYPNPAVLRSELFQRALREISPDA
;
A
#
# COMPACT_ATOMS: atom_id res chain seq x y z
N MET A 1 -12.64 -27.65 4.54
CA MET A 1 -11.56 -26.81 3.97
C MET A 1 -10.39 -26.87 4.92
N THR A 2 -9.17 -27.05 4.41
CA THR A 2 -7.96 -26.99 5.23
C THR A 2 -7.79 -25.58 5.77
N ASP A 3 -7.60 -25.44 7.08
CA ASP A 3 -7.31 -24.16 7.74
C ASP A 3 -5.84 -23.78 7.49
N TYR A 4 -5.61 -22.66 6.80
CA TYR A 4 -4.27 -22.18 6.41
C TYR A 4 -3.80 -20.97 7.23
N HIS A 5 -4.53 -20.59 8.28
CA HIS A 5 -4.19 -19.44 9.11
C HIS A 5 -3.02 -19.77 10.04
N ALA A 6 -2.13 -18.80 10.24
CA ALA A 6 -1.11 -18.87 11.26
C ALA A 6 -1.73 -18.88 12.66
N LYS A 7 -1.32 -19.84 13.49
CA LYS A 7 -1.69 -19.95 14.92
C LYS A 7 -0.50 -19.75 15.86
N THR A 8 0.66 -19.41 15.31
CA THR A 8 1.85 -19.05 16.08
C THR A 8 2.42 -17.73 15.56
N LEU A 9 3.07 -16.94 16.44
CA LEU A 9 3.75 -15.71 16.05
C LEU A 9 4.81 -15.95 14.95
N LYS A 10 5.48 -17.10 14.98
CA LYS A 10 6.48 -17.50 13.98
C LYS A 10 5.86 -17.75 12.62
N ASP A 11 4.72 -18.41 12.57
CA ASP A 11 4.02 -18.68 11.31
C ASP A 11 3.37 -17.41 10.77
N ALA A 12 2.83 -16.55 11.64
CA ALA A 12 2.30 -15.24 11.25
C ALA A 12 3.40 -14.37 10.64
N PHE A 13 4.58 -14.32 11.26
CA PHE A 13 5.75 -13.63 10.71
C PHE A 13 6.15 -14.12 9.31
N ARG A 14 5.99 -15.43 9.04
CA ARG A 14 6.33 -16.05 7.76
C ARG A 14 5.23 -15.83 6.70
N LEU A 15 3.96 -15.94 7.08
CA LEU A 15 2.83 -15.80 6.15
C LEU A 15 2.53 -14.34 5.80
N CYS A 16 2.88 -13.39 6.67
CA CYS A 16 2.85 -11.96 6.38
C CYS A 16 4.10 -11.47 5.62
N ASP A 17 4.62 -12.29 4.70
CA ASP A 17 5.74 -11.91 3.84
C ASP A 17 5.41 -10.70 2.94
N ILE A 18 6.45 -9.98 2.53
CA ILE A 18 6.36 -8.72 1.77
C ILE A 18 6.48 -8.93 0.26
N ASP A 19 6.77 -10.15 -0.16
CA ASP A 19 6.87 -10.53 -1.56
C ASP A 19 5.49 -10.72 -2.20
N PRO A 20 5.39 -10.57 -3.53
CA PRO A 20 4.13 -10.77 -4.24
C PRO A 20 3.61 -12.20 -4.05
N LEU A 21 2.28 -12.35 -3.97
CA LEU A 21 1.70 -13.69 -3.92
C LEU A 21 1.91 -14.42 -5.26
N VAL A 22 2.27 -15.69 -5.17
CA VAL A 22 2.48 -16.59 -6.31
C VAL A 22 1.91 -17.98 -6.02
N GLY A 23 1.61 -18.75 -7.09
CA GLY A 23 1.17 -20.14 -6.99
C GLY A 23 0.03 -20.36 -5.98
N ALA A 24 0.18 -21.34 -5.09
CA ALA A 24 -0.80 -21.64 -4.05
C ALA A 24 -1.03 -20.49 -3.05
N GLY A 25 -0.04 -19.61 -2.83
CA GLY A 25 -0.21 -18.45 -1.96
C GLY A 25 -1.21 -17.44 -2.55
N LEU A 26 -1.24 -17.31 -3.87
CA LEU A 26 -2.22 -16.47 -4.56
C LEU A 26 -3.65 -17.02 -4.40
N GLU A 27 -3.83 -18.34 -4.47
CA GLU A 27 -5.15 -18.96 -4.25
C GLU A 27 -5.64 -18.81 -2.81
N ARG A 28 -4.73 -18.99 -1.85
CA ARG A 28 -5.08 -19.07 -0.42
C ARG A 28 -5.27 -17.70 0.22
N TYR A 29 -4.46 -16.71 -0.17
CA TYR A 29 -4.29 -15.48 0.60
C TYR A 29 -4.60 -14.19 -0.19
N TYR A 30 -5.08 -14.30 -1.43
CA TYR A 30 -5.52 -13.15 -2.20
C TYR A 30 -6.79 -12.54 -1.60
N VAL A 31 -6.80 -11.21 -1.52
CA VAL A 31 -7.96 -10.41 -1.12
C VAL A 31 -8.27 -9.45 -2.26
N ASN A 32 -9.53 -9.44 -2.70
CA ASN A 32 -9.97 -8.54 -3.75
C ASN A 32 -10.16 -7.14 -3.18
N LEU A 33 -9.29 -6.20 -3.57
CA LEU A 33 -9.31 -4.82 -3.10
C LEU A 33 -9.99 -3.87 -4.09
N THR A 34 -10.55 -4.36 -5.21
CA THR A 34 -11.24 -3.53 -6.21
C THR A 34 -12.34 -2.63 -5.63
N PRO A 35 -13.17 -3.05 -4.65
CA PRO A 35 -14.21 -2.17 -4.10
C PRO A 35 -13.66 -0.88 -3.49
N VAL A 36 -12.45 -0.95 -2.92
CA VAL A 36 -11.77 0.15 -2.20
C VAL A 36 -10.58 0.74 -2.97
N ARG A 37 -10.26 0.14 -4.12
CA ARG A 37 -9.36 0.65 -5.16
C ARG A 37 -10.22 0.90 -6.39
N LYS A 38 -10.69 2.12 -6.59
CA LYS A 38 -11.35 2.48 -7.86
C LYS A 38 -10.38 2.18 -9.02
N THR A 39 -10.53 1.02 -9.66
CA THR A 39 -9.59 0.44 -10.62
C THR A 39 -10.34 -0.03 -11.86
N GLU A 40 -10.94 0.92 -12.57
CA GLU A 40 -11.35 0.74 -13.97
C GLU A 40 -10.19 0.21 -14.83
N ALA A 41 -8.96 0.49 -14.39
CA ALA A 41 -7.71 0.08 -15.01
C ALA A 41 -7.55 -1.43 -15.17
N ILE A 42 -8.16 -2.31 -14.35
CA ILE A 42 -8.03 -3.78 -14.53
C ILE A 42 -9.13 -4.30 -15.46
N ASP A 43 -10.35 -3.80 -15.30
CA ASP A 43 -11.51 -4.26 -16.07
C ASP A 43 -11.36 -3.94 -17.57
N GLY A 44 -10.84 -2.75 -17.90
CA GLY A 44 -10.63 -2.34 -19.29
C GLY A 44 -9.57 -3.16 -20.05
N ILE A 45 -8.76 -3.97 -19.37
CA ILE A 45 -7.67 -4.70 -20.02
C ILE A 45 -8.15 -5.95 -20.74
N ASN A 46 -9.12 -6.67 -20.16
CA ASN A 46 -9.69 -7.84 -20.83
C ASN A 46 -10.31 -7.41 -22.17
N THR A 47 -10.97 -6.25 -22.19
CA THR A 47 -11.48 -5.63 -23.40
C THR A 47 -10.37 -5.35 -24.42
N ILE A 48 -9.22 -4.80 -24.01
CA ILE A 48 -8.08 -4.55 -24.92
C ILE A 48 -7.62 -5.85 -25.59
N LEU A 49 -7.53 -6.94 -24.83
CA LEU A 49 -7.09 -8.24 -25.34
C LEU A 49 -8.14 -8.89 -26.27
N GLU A 50 -9.43 -8.78 -25.94
CA GLU A 50 -10.54 -9.29 -26.75
C GLU A 50 -10.65 -8.63 -28.14
N PHE A 51 -10.17 -7.38 -28.27
CA PHE A 51 -10.17 -6.66 -29.55
C PHE A 51 -8.94 -6.94 -30.42
N GLN A 52 -8.02 -7.82 -30.01
CA GLN A 52 -6.83 -8.14 -30.81
C GLN A 52 -7.11 -9.23 -31.84
N ASP A 53 -6.53 -9.08 -33.04
CA ASP A 53 -6.51 -10.15 -34.04
C ASP A 53 -5.41 -11.18 -33.74
N PRO A 54 -5.56 -12.45 -34.17
CA PRO A 54 -4.52 -13.46 -34.01
C PRO A 54 -3.18 -13.03 -34.64
N GLY A 55 -2.13 -12.96 -33.83
CA GLY A 55 -0.79 -12.56 -34.25
C GLY A 55 -0.41 -11.12 -33.87
N ASP A 56 -1.37 -10.33 -33.37
CA ASP A 56 -1.09 -9.02 -32.80
C ASP A 56 -0.51 -9.13 -31.38
N PHE A 57 0.22 -8.10 -31.00
CA PHE A 57 0.79 -7.96 -29.65
C PHE A 57 0.44 -6.59 -29.09
N CYS A 58 -0.10 -6.52 -27.87
CA CYS A 58 -0.18 -5.28 -27.11
C CYS A 58 0.91 -5.23 -26.03
N THR A 59 1.34 -4.03 -25.67
CA THR A 59 2.12 -3.82 -24.44
C THR A 59 1.30 -3.03 -23.44
N LEU A 60 1.18 -3.55 -22.22
CA LEU A 60 0.40 -2.95 -21.15
C LEU A 60 1.32 -2.47 -20.03
N LEU A 61 1.26 -1.18 -19.72
CA LEU A 61 2.06 -0.59 -18.65
C LEU A 61 1.24 -0.44 -17.38
N PHE A 62 1.68 -1.10 -16.30
CA PHE A 62 1.06 -0.93 -14.98
C PHE A 62 1.92 -0.04 -14.08
N THR A 63 1.31 0.96 -13.43
CA THR A 63 2.00 1.93 -12.56
C THR A 63 1.33 2.09 -11.19
N GLY A 64 2.02 2.70 -10.24
CA GLY A 64 1.54 2.95 -8.87
C GLY A 64 2.61 2.74 -7.81
N HIS A 65 2.27 3.00 -6.54
CA HIS A 65 3.21 2.99 -5.40
C HIS A 65 3.96 1.67 -5.20
N ARG A 66 5.28 1.72 -4.95
CA ARG A 66 6.08 0.52 -4.69
C ARG A 66 5.58 -0.18 -3.42
N GLY A 67 5.17 -1.44 -3.54
CA GLY A 67 4.66 -2.21 -2.41
C GLY A 67 3.14 -2.09 -2.18
N CYS A 68 2.41 -1.35 -3.01
CA CYS A 68 0.96 -1.29 -2.92
C CYS A 68 0.24 -2.57 -3.41
N GLY A 69 0.92 -3.54 -4.00
CA GLY A 69 0.32 -4.82 -4.44
C GLY A 69 0.21 -5.03 -5.96
N LYS A 70 0.79 -4.13 -6.78
CA LYS A 70 0.84 -4.25 -8.25
C LYS A 70 1.24 -5.63 -8.75
N SER A 71 2.37 -6.15 -8.28
CA SER A 71 2.89 -7.44 -8.74
C SER A 71 1.96 -8.60 -8.40
N THR A 72 1.24 -8.53 -7.27
CA THR A 72 0.22 -9.54 -6.92
C THR A 72 -0.96 -9.50 -7.88
N GLU A 73 -1.47 -8.30 -8.23
CA GLU A 73 -2.52 -8.17 -9.25
C GLU A 73 -2.06 -8.68 -10.61
N LEU A 74 -0.82 -8.35 -11.01
CA LEU A 74 -0.24 -8.83 -12.26
C LEU A 74 -0.14 -10.37 -12.31
N GLN A 75 0.25 -11.03 -11.22
CA GLN A 75 0.28 -12.49 -11.14
C GLN A 75 -1.12 -13.10 -11.24
N ARG A 76 -2.13 -12.46 -10.64
CA ARG A 76 -3.54 -12.88 -10.76
C ARG A 76 -4.03 -12.80 -12.19
N ILE A 77 -3.84 -11.64 -12.82
CA ILE A 77 -4.29 -11.38 -14.19
C ILE A 77 -3.55 -12.29 -15.18
N ARG A 78 -2.23 -12.44 -15.02
CA ARG A 78 -1.42 -13.36 -15.82
C ARG A 78 -1.98 -14.78 -15.80
N ARG A 79 -2.33 -15.31 -14.63
CA ARG A 79 -2.86 -16.68 -14.50
C ARG A 79 -4.16 -16.87 -15.29
N GLN A 80 -4.98 -15.82 -15.39
CA GLN A 80 -6.18 -15.84 -16.22
C GLN A 80 -5.81 -15.85 -17.71
N TRP A 81 -4.91 -14.96 -18.15
CA TRP A 81 -4.56 -14.84 -19.57
C TRP A 81 -3.67 -15.95 -20.10
N GLU A 82 -2.88 -16.63 -19.27
CA GLU A 82 -2.05 -17.77 -19.71
C GLU A 82 -2.86 -18.95 -20.26
N GLN A 83 -4.19 -18.93 -20.10
CA GLN A 83 -5.09 -19.90 -20.74
C GLN A 83 -5.23 -19.65 -22.24
N ASP A 84 -5.20 -18.39 -22.67
CA ASP A 84 -5.52 -17.98 -24.05
C ASP A 84 -4.37 -17.24 -24.76
N TYR A 85 -3.42 -16.68 -23.99
CA TYR A 85 -2.35 -15.81 -24.47
C TYR A 85 -0.97 -16.22 -23.96
N ARG A 86 0.07 -15.91 -24.74
CA ARG A 86 1.47 -15.99 -24.32
C ARG A 86 1.86 -14.73 -23.55
N VAL A 87 1.84 -14.78 -22.22
CA VAL A 87 2.22 -13.62 -21.39
C VAL A 87 3.74 -13.55 -21.17
N ILE A 88 4.35 -12.40 -21.48
CA ILE A 88 5.78 -12.13 -21.25
C ILE A 88 5.92 -10.94 -20.30
N TYR A 89 6.54 -11.15 -19.13
CA TYR A 89 6.86 -10.07 -18.21
C TYR A 89 8.25 -9.50 -18.51
N THR A 90 8.32 -8.23 -18.88
CA THR A 90 9.60 -7.53 -19.10
C THR A 90 9.60 -6.22 -18.32
N VAL A 91 10.78 -5.79 -17.89
CA VAL A 91 11.01 -4.39 -17.54
C VAL A 91 11.58 -3.77 -18.81
N PRO A 92 10.81 -2.92 -19.53
CA PRO A 92 11.28 -2.43 -20.81
C PRO A 92 12.57 -1.64 -20.62
N ILE A 93 13.57 -1.89 -21.47
CA ILE A 93 14.82 -1.11 -21.48
C ILE A 93 14.50 0.39 -21.62
N SER A 94 13.45 0.78 -22.34
CA SER A 94 13.01 2.18 -22.45
C SER A 94 12.50 2.78 -21.13
N VAL A 95 12.05 2.00 -20.14
CA VAL A 95 11.78 2.51 -18.77
C VAL A 95 13.09 2.79 -18.04
N LEU A 96 14.15 2.03 -18.31
CA LEU A 96 15.51 2.29 -17.81
C LEU A 96 16.19 3.45 -18.58
N CYS A 97 15.82 3.68 -19.85
CA CYS A 97 16.53 4.55 -20.77
C CYS A 97 15.77 5.81 -21.24
N SER A 98 14.48 6.00 -20.92
CA SER A 98 13.71 7.15 -21.41
C SER A 98 12.82 7.77 -20.33
N SER A 99 13.26 8.91 -19.81
CA SER A 99 12.51 9.69 -18.80
C SER A 99 11.40 10.56 -19.39
N LYS A 100 11.13 10.54 -20.72
CA LYS A 100 10.26 11.55 -21.35
C LYS A 100 9.16 11.09 -22.32
N ASN A 101 9.07 9.82 -22.76
CA ASN A 101 8.05 9.42 -23.77
C ASN A 101 7.47 8.00 -23.57
N ILE A 102 7.26 7.60 -22.31
CA ILE A 102 6.71 6.29 -21.96
C ILE A 102 5.30 6.09 -22.54
N VAL A 103 4.46 7.13 -22.55
CA VAL A 103 3.07 7.05 -23.06
C VAL A 103 3.02 6.77 -24.57
N ASN A 104 3.89 7.39 -25.36
CA ASN A 104 3.93 7.13 -26.82
C ASN A 104 4.43 5.70 -27.14
N THR A 105 5.18 5.08 -26.21
CA THR A 105 5.73 3.74 -26.40
C THR A 105 4.78 2.64 -25.90
N PHE A 106 4.03 2.92 -24.83
CA PHE A 106 3.26 1.91 -24.09
C PHE A 106 1.76 2.22 -23.94
N GLY A 107 1.28 3.30 -24.56
CA GLY A 107 -0.08 3.79 -24.35
C GLY A 107 -0.30 4.41 -22.97
N GLU A 108 -1.56 4.65 -22.63
CA GLU A 108 -1.92 5.13 -21.30
C GLU A 108 -1.65 4.06 -20.23
N PRO A 109 -0.96 4.39 -19.12
CA PRO A 109 -0.66 3.42 -18.09
C PRO A 109 -1.90 3.03 -17.28
N HIS A 110 -2.04 1.73 -16.99
CA HIS A 110 -2.97 1.20 -16.02
C HIS A 110 -2.48 1.48 -14.59
N ILE A 111 -3.13 2.40 -13.89
CA ILE A 111 -2.74 2.81 -12.54
C ILE A 111 -3.36 1.89 -11.50
N VAL A 112 -2.54 1.17 -10.75
CA VAL A 112 -2.95 0.44 -9.55
C VAL A 112 -2.90 1.40 -8.36
N SER A 113 -4.06 1.97 -8.09
CA SER A 113 -4.29 2.93 -7.02
C SER A 113 -3.94 2.38 -5.64
N MET A 114 -3.52 3.27 -4.75
CA MET A 114 -3.39 3.00 -3.33
C MET A 114 -4.75 2.61 -2.73
N VAL A 115 -4.79 1.66 -1.79
CA VAL A 115 -6.04 1.30 -1.11
C VAL A 115 -6.48 2.45 -0.22
N ASN A 116 -7.64 3.04 -0.50
CA ASN A 116 -8.10 4.19 0.27
C ASN A 116 -8.78 3.75 1.58
N VAL A 117 -8.14 4.08 2.70
CA VAL A 117 -8.68 3.85 4.05
C VAL A 117 -9.27 5.11 4.67
N TYR A 118 -9.37 6.21 3.93
CA TYR A 118 -9.81 7.52 4.42
C TYR A 118 -11.10 8.02 3.77
N GLN A 119 -11.84 8.81 4.52
CA GLN A 119 -12.85 9.71 3.99
C GLN A 119 -12.16 11.02 3.60
N LEU A 120 -12.09 11.31 2.29
CA LEU A 120 -11.41 12.51 1.79
C LEU A 120 -12.15 13.77 2.25
N VAL A 121 -11.41 14.64 2.94
CA VAL A 121 -11.82 16.01 3.28
C VAL A 121 -10.62 16.94 3.03
N ARG A 122 -10.82 18.01 2.24
CA ARG A 122 -9.71 18.81 1.69
C ARG A 122 -9.25 19.96 2.58
N ASP A 123 -10.01 20.32 3.60
CA ASP A 123 -9.84 21.55 4.40
C ASP A 123 -9.37 21.32 5.85
N ARG A 124 -8.84 20.13 6.15
CA ARG A 124 -8.26 19.79 7.47
C ARG A 124 -7.19 18.74 7.36
N CYS A 125 -6.17 18.74 8.23
CA CYS A 125 -5.12 17.72 8.21
C CYS A 125 -5.71 16.34 8.58
N THR A 126 -6.29 16.21 9.78
CA THR A 126 -6.85 14.95 10.29
C THR A 126 -8.06 14.47 9.48
N LEU A 127 -8.04 13.20 9.08
CA LEU A 127 -9.11 12.55 8.33
C LEU A 127 -9.78 11.44 9.15
N ASN A 128 -11.09 11.27 8.94
CA ASN A 128 -11.80 10.08 9.38
C ASN A 128 -11.46 8.89 8.48
N TYR A 129 -11.55 7.69 9.04
CA TYR A 129 -11.33 6.46 8.27
C TYR A 129 -12.60 6.03 7.52
N ASN A 130 -12.39 5.48 6.32
CA ASN A 130 -13.38 4.70 5.61
C ASN A 130 -13.43 3.29 6.22
N SER A 131 -14.52 2.95 6.91
CA SER A 131 -14.68 1.66 7.60
C SER A 131 -14.64 0.46 6.64
N GLU A 132 -15.16 0.60 5.42
CA GLU A 132 -15.06 -0.42 4.38
C GLU A 132 -13.60 -0.63 3.94
N GLY A 133 -12.88 0.47 3.69
CA GLY A 133 -11.46 0.48 3.38
C GLY A 133 -10.62 -0.21 4.45
N ILE A 134 -10.87 0.11 5.73
CA ILE A 134 -10.19 -0.54 6.87
C ILE A 134 -10.46 -2.04 6.89
N LYS A 135 -11.72 -2.46 6.76
CA LYS A 135 -12.11 -3.89 6.77
C LYS A 135 -11.46 -4.67 5.63
N CYS A 136 -11.52 -4.15 4.40
CA CYS A 136 -10.89 -4.80 3.24
C CYS A 136 -9.38 -4.98 3.41
N VAL A 137 -8.70 -3.99 4.00
CA VAL A 137 -7.25 -4.10 4.23
C VAL A 137 -6.93 -5.01 5.42
N ALA A 138 -7.77 -5.03 6.46
CA ALA A 138 -7.65 -5.95 7.59
C ALA A 138 -7.82 -7.41 7.15
N GLU A 139 -8.71 -7.69 6.18
CA GLU A 139 -8.92 -9.02 5.60
C GLU A 139 -7.61 -9.62 5.04
N ILE A 140 -6.67 -8.79 4.59
CA ILE A 140 -5.36 -9.26 4.11
C ILE A 140 -4.58 -9.96 5.24
N VAL A 141 -4.66 -9.43 6.46
CA VAL A 141 -4.04 -10.04 7.65
C VAL A 141 -4.87 -11.24 8.10
N GLU A 142 -6.19 -11.08 8.18
CA GLU A 142 -7.12 -12.11 8.67
C GLU A 142 -7.09 -13.38 7.80
N LYS A 143 -6.91 -13.29 6.48
CA LYS A 143 -6.73 -14.49 5.63
C LYS A 143 -5.44 -15.26 5.89
N ARG A 144 -4.45 -14.65 6.52
CA ARG A 144 -3.12 -15.24 6.77
C ARG A 144 -2.94 -15.66 8.23
N VAL A 145 -3.64 -15.01 9.14
CA VAL A 145 -3.39 -15.06 10.58
C VAL A 145 -4.70 -15.28 11.31
N ASP A 146 -4.71 -16.23 12.24
CA ASP A 146 -5.79 -16.38 13.19
C ASP A 146 -5.71 -15.22 14.19
N THR A 147 -6.42 -14.13 13.91
CA THR A 147 -6.29 -12.89 14.66
C THR A 147 -6.87 -13.00 16.06
N ALA A 148 -7.89 -13.83 16.26
CA ALA A 148 -8.45 -14.12 17.59
C ALA A 148 -7.46 -14.88 18.47
N GLU A 149 -6.67 -15.79 17.88
CA GLU A 149 -5.64 -16.53 18.60
C GLU A 149 -4.40 -15.68 18.87
N LEU A 150 -3.96 -14.86 17.89
CA LEU A 150 -2.65 -14.21 17.94
C LEU A 150 -2.64 -12.73 18.34
N PHE A 151 -3.77 -12.05 18.36
CA PHE A 151 -3.89 -10.69 18.88
C PHE A 151 -4.73 -10.68 20.17
N GLU A 152 -4.39 -9.79 21.09
CA GLU A 152 -5.16 -9.57 22.31
C GLU A 152 -6.54 -8.94 22.00
N SER A 153 -6.62 -8.13 20.94
CA SER A 153 -7.83 -7.47 20.47
C SER A 153 -7.82 -7.25 18.96
N GLU A 154 -8.98 -7.36 18.31
CA GLU A 154 -9.18 -7.03 16.90
C GLU A 154 -8.79 -5.58 16.56
N THR A 155 -8.86 -4.68 17.54
CA THR A 155 -8.48 -3.26 17.40
C THR A 155 -7.02 -3.09 16.97
N GLN A 156 -6.14 -4.02 17.34
CA GLN A 156 -4.71 -3.96 17.01
C GLN A 156 -4.44 -4.15 15.52
N VAL A 157 -5.19 -5.03 14.85
CA VAL A 157 -5.12 -5.18 13.40
C VAL A 157 -5.56 -3.87 12.73
N MET A 158 -6.65 -3.28 13.21
CA MET A 158 -7.15 -1.99 12.69
C MET A 158 -6.11 -0.88 12.88
N GLN A 159 -5.42 -0.82 14.02
CA GLN A 159 -4.34 0.15 14.27
C GLN A 159 -3.17 -0.02 13.29
N LEU A 160 -2.77 -1.25 12.99
CA LEU A 160 -1.72 -1.54 12.00
C LEU A 160 -2.16 -1.11 10.58
N VAL A 161 -3.42 -1.36 10.22
CA VAL A 161 -4.00 -0.92 8.94
C VAL A 161 -3.99 0.61 8.86
N GLN A 162 -4.49 1.29 9.88
CA GLN A 162 -4.51 2.76 9.96
C GLN A 162 -3.11 3.35 9.87
N ALA A 163 -2.15 2.80 10.62
CA ALA A 163 -0.76 3.24 10.61
C ALA A 163 -0.07 3.03 9.25
N SER A 164 -0.54 2.09 8.43
CA SER A 164 0.01 1.83 7.09
C SER A 164 -0.54 2.79 6.03
N GLY A 165 -1.61 3.54 6.32
CA GLY A 165 -2.36 4.31 5.32
C GLY A 165 -2.96 3.42 4.21
N GLY A 166 -3.22 2.13 4.51
CA GLY A 166 -3.64 1.12 3.55
C GLY A 166 -2.50 0.46 2.76
N HIS A 167 -1.23 0.82 3.02
CA HIS A 167 -0.08 0.36 2.25
C HIS A 167 0.30 -1.07 2.58
N VAL A 168 -0.10 -2.01 1.70
CA VAL A 168 -0.01 -3.47 1.92
C VAL A 168 1.38 -3.92 2.39
N ARG A 169 2.46 -3.49 1.73
CA ARG A 169 3.82 -3.86 2.16
C ARG A 169 4.17 -3.32 3.55
N GLN A 170 3.77 -2.09 3.88
CA GLN A 170 4.06 -1.49 5.18
C GLN A 170 3.23 -2.15 6.28
N LEU A 171 1.96 -2.47 6.00
CA LEU A 171 1.11 -3.28 6.86
C LEU A 171 1.79 -4.62 7.18
N MET A 172 2.22 -5.37 6.16
CA MET A 172 2.91 -6.65 6.35
C MET A 172 4.21 -6.50 7.14
N GLN A 173 5.01 -5.45 6.87
CA GLN A 173 6.21 -5.15 7.65
C GLN A 173 5.89 -4.89 9.13
N MET A 174 4.84 -4.13 9.43
CA MET A 174 4.46 -3.84 10.82
C MET A 174 3.88 -5.06 11.52
N VAL A 175 3.05 -5.88 10.86
CA VAL A 175 2.56 -7.16 11.43
C VAL A 175 3.74 -8.07 11.78
N ARG A 176 4.72 -8.21 10.88
CA ARG A 176 5.94 -8.98 11.13
C ARG A 176 6.74 -8.41 12.30
N SER A 177 6.92 -7.09 12.35
CA SER A 177 7.61 -6.43 13.47
C SER A 177 6.88 -6.68 14.79
N ALA A 178 5.55 -6.60 14.83
CA ALA A 178 4.75 -6.86 16.02
C ALA A 178 4.89 -8.32 16.48
N CYS A 179 4.84 -9.29 15.55
CA CYS A 179 5.08 -10.71 15.84
C CYS A 179 6.47 -10.93 16.46
N GLN A 180 7.50 -10.32 15.87
CA GLN A 180 8.88 -10.46 16.32
C GLN A 180 9.09 -9.85 17.71
N THR A 181 8.55 -8.67 17.96
CA THR A 181 8.66 -8.00 19.26
C THR A 181 7.88 -8.76 20.34
N ALA A 182 6.65 -9.20 20.07
CA ALA A 182 5.86 -10.04 20.97
C ALA A 182 6.62 -11.32 21.35
N SER A 183 7.22 -12.00 20.36
CA SER A 183 8.04 -13.18 20.59
C SER A 183 9.30 -12.89 21.42
N THR A 184 9.95 -11.75 21.20
CA THR A 184 11.13 -11.32 21.95
C THR A 184 10.79 -11.02 23.41
N ARG A 185 9.63 -10.41 23.65
CA ARG A 185 9.08 -10.13 24.99
C ARG A 185 8.41 -11.33 25.64
N LYS A 186 8.36 -12.48 24.96
CA LYS A 186 7.71 -13.72 25.41
C LYS A 186 6.21 -13.57 25.65
N HIS A 187 5.55 -12.67 24.94
CA HIS A 187 4.10 -12.57 24.95
C HIS A 187 3.48 -13.77 24.21
N THR A 188 2.35 -14.26 24.71
CA THR A 188 1.59 -15.35 24.07
C THR A 188 0.74 -14.86 22.90
N LYS A 189 0.31 -13.59 22.95
CA LYS A 189 -0.38 -12.87 21.88
C LYS A 189 0.34 -11.55 21.61
N ILE A 190 0.09 -10.94 20.46
CA ILE A 190 0.51 -9.56 20.16
C ILE A 190 -0.29 -8.63 21.07
N GLN A 191 0.42 -7.80 21.84
CA GLN A 191 -0.17 -6.83 22.78
C GLN A 191 -0.08 -5.39 22.23
N PRO A 192 -0.83 -4.40 22.79
CA PRO A 192 -0.83 -3.03 22.29
C PRO A 192 0.57 -2.40 22.15
N GLU A 193 1.50 -2.70 23.06
CA GLU A 193 2.87 -2.20 23.04
C GLU A 193 3.74 -2.82 21.93
N ASP A 194 3.36 -3.97 21.38
CA ASP A 194 4.05 -4.59 20.25
C ASP A 194 3.63 -3.90 18.94
N VAL A 195 2.36 -3.51 18.85
CA VAL A 195 1.82 -2.67 17.77
C VAL A 195 2.43 -1.27 17.83
N ASP A 196 2.43 -0.60 18.99
CA ASP A 196 3.05 0.73 19.13
C ASP A 196 4.53 0.69 18.76
N TYR A 197 5.25 -0.36 19.20
CA TYR A 197 6.64 -0.56 18.80
C TYR A 197 6.80 -0.67 17.29
N ALA A 198 6.01 -1.51 16.62
CA ALA A 198 6.07 -1.71 15.17
C ALA A 198 5.81 -0.42 14.39
N VAL A 199 4.81 0.36 14.80
CA VAL A 199 4.50 1.65 14.17
C VAL A 199 5.61 2.68 14.44
N ARG A 200 6.18 2.70 15.65
CA ARG A 200 7.31 3.59 15.99
C ARG A 200 8.57 3.25 15.19
N GLN A 201 8.83 1.97 14.90
CA GLN A 201 9.94 1.60 14.02
C GLN A 201 9.74 2.14 12.59
N GLN A 202 8.51 2.15 12.08
CA GLN A 202 8.22 2.77 10.78
C GLN A 202 8.42 4.29 10.81
N GLN A 203 7.97 4.97 11.87
CA GLN A 203 8.25 6.39 12.07
C GLN A 203 9.76 6.67 12.03
N PHE A 204 10.56 5.94 12.81
CA PHE A 204 12.01 6.12 12.84
C PHE A 204 12.68 5.84 11.49
N ASN A 205 12.16 4.89 10.72
CA ASN A 205 12.66 4.65 9.38
C ASN A 205 12.47 5.88 8.49
N PHE A 206 11.29 6.52 8.53
CA PHE A 206 11.05 7.77 7.81
C PHE A 206 11.96 8.90 8.27
N GLU A 207 12.09 9.11 9.58
CA GLU A 207 12.93 10.17 10.16
C GLU A 207 14.40 10.08 9.76
N ARG A 208 14.91 8.87 9.46
CA ARG A 208 16.31 8.67 9.01
C ARG A 208 16.60 9.16 7.61
N PHE A 209 15.60 9.22 6.72
CA PHE A 209 15.83 9.53 5.31
C PHE A 209 15.04 10.74 4.79
N ILE A 210 14.05 11.25 5.52
CA ILE A 210 13.36 12.49 5.17
C ILE A 210 14.25 13.67 5.59
N PRO A 211 14.73 14.49 4.63
CA PRO A 211 15.42 15.74 4.96
C PRO A 211 14.52 16.70 5.75
N ASP A 212 15.09 17.43 6.71
CA ASP A 212 14.34 18.36 7.57
C ASP A 212 13.52 19.39 6.77
N GLU A 213 14.08 19.88 5.67
CA GLU A 213 13.45 20.84 4.75
C GLU A 213 12.19 20.31 4.06
N HIS A 214 11.95 19.00 4.09
CA HIS A 214 10.75 18.39 3.51
C HIS A 214 9.54 18.42 4.47
N TYR A 215 9.72 18.56 5.79
CA TYR A 215 8.59 18.55 6.74
C TYR A 215 7.58 19.69 6.55
N PRO A 216 7.97 20.94 6.26
CA PRO A 216 7.02 22.00 5.89
C PRO A 216 6.17 21.64 4.67
N LEU A 217 6.76 20.98 3.68
CA LEU A 217 6.03 20.52 2.49
C LEU A 217 5.08 19.37 2.84
N LEU A 218 5.50 18.42 3.68
CA LEU A 218 4.62 17.34 4.17
C LEU A 218 3.41 17.91 4.93
N ALA A 219 3.61 18.91 5.79
CA ALA A 219 2.53 19.60 6.48
C ALA A 219 1.57 20.30 5.50
N LYS A 220 2.11 20.97 4.46
CA LYS A 220 1.30 21.55 3.38
C LYS A 220 0.51 20.50 2.61
N VAL A 221 1.09 19.33 2.32
CA VAL A 221 0.37 18.20 1.70
C VAL A 221 -0.74 17.72 2.63
N CYS A 222 -0.49 17.62 3.94
CA CYS A 222 -1.52 17.24 4.90
C CYS A 222 -2.72 18.17 4.84
N LEU A 223 -2.51 19.48 4.78
CA LEU A 223 -3.60 20.45 4.75
C LEU A 223 -4.31 20.48 3.41
N THR A 224 -3.57 20.54 2.31
CA THR A 224 -4.12 20.78 0.95
C THR A 224 -4.57 19.52 0.21
N LYS A 225 -4.14 18.34 0.68
CA LYS A 225 -4.30 17.05 0.01
C LYS A 225 -3.71 17.00 -1.40
N ASN A 226 -2.69 17.81 -1.65
CA ASN A 226 -2.07 17.95 -2.96
C ASN A 226 -0.56 18.05 -2.82
N ILE A 227 0.15 17.26 -3.62
CA ILE A 227 1.62 17.27 -3.67
C ILE A 227 2.14 18.14 -4.81
N THR A 228 3.28 18.77 -4.60
CA THR A 228 4.00 19.47 -5.68
C THR A 228 4.40 18.47 -6.78
N LYS A 229 4.44 18.93 -8.03
CA LYS A 229 4.79 18.10 -9.20
C LYS A 229 6.29 18.18 -9.57
N ASP A 230 7.10 18.74 -8.68
CA ASP A 230 8.54 18.90 -8.83
C ASP A 230 9.30 17.64 -8.35
N ALA A 231 10.64 17.71 -8.37
CA ALA A 231 11.49 16.60 -7.96
C ALA A 231 11.28 16.19 -6.49
N ILE A 232 10.97 17.15 -5.61
CA ILE A 232 10.73 16.87 -4.18
C ILE A 232 9.42 16.10 -4.02
N GLY A 233 8.34 16.53 -4.67
CA GLY A 233 7.08 15.80 -4.64
C GLY A 233 7.21 14.39 -5.23
N GLN A 234 7.93 14.24 -6.34
CA GLN A 234 8.22 12.92 -6.91
C GLN A 234 9.00 12.03 -5.94
N LEU A 235 9.99 12.60 -5.23
CA LEU A 235 10.76 11.87 -4.23
C LEU A 235 9.90 11.44 -3.04
N MET A 236 8.99 12.29 -2.55
CA MET A 236 8.05 11.97 -1.46
C MET A 236 7.06 10.86 -1.83
N LEU A 237 6.62 10.79 -3.09
CA LEU A 237 5.83 9.66 -3.60
C LEU A 237 6.70 8.41 -3.71
N PHE A 238 7.92 8.55 -4.23
CA PHE A 238 8.84 7.43 -4.45
C PHE A 238 9.26 6.74 -3.14
N ASN A 239 9.60 7.52 -2.12
CA ASN A 239 10.01 7.01 -0.80
C ASN A 239 8.80 6.72 0.12
N THR A 240 7.57 6.92 -0.36
CA THR A 240 6.30 6.68 0.33
C THR A 240 6.05 7.52 1.58
N SER A 241 6.79 8.63 1.77
CA SER A 241 6.47 9.61 2.83
C SER A 241 5.14 10.32 2.55
N VAL A 242 4.73 10.37 1.29
CA VAL A 242 3.38 10.75 0.85
C VAL A 242 2.77 9.61 0.04
N LEU A 243 1.51 9.29 0.32
CA LEU A 243 0.71 8.32 -0.42
C LEU A 243 -0.25 9.06 -1.36
N GLU A 244 -0.50 8.47 -2.53
CA GLU A 244 -1.44 8.99 -3.54
C GLU A 244 -2.63 8.06 -3.62
N TYR A 245 -3.81 8.59 -3.36
CA TYR A 245 -5.07 7.86 -3.40
C TYR A 245 -5.89 8.33 -4.60
N ASN A 246 -6.66 7.41 -5.16
CA ASN A 246 -7.57 7.68 -6.27
C ASN A 246 -9.02 7.52 -5.82
N GLY A 247 -9.88 8.35 -6.40
CA GLY A 247 -11.29 8.50 -6.06
C GLY A 247 -12.07 9.00 -7.28
N LEU A 248 -13.03 9.91 -7.08
CA LEU A 248 -13.48 10.78 -8.19
C LEU A 248 -12.35 11.75 -8.59
N ASP A 249 -11.54 12.15 -7.62
CA ASP A 249 -10.32 12.92 -7.82
C ASP A 249 -9.10 12.13 -7.35
N ARG A 250 -7.94 12.47 -7.92
CA ARG A 250 -6.64 12.13 -7.36
C ARG A 250 -6.30 13.07 -6.21
N TRP A 251 -5.75 12.53 -5.13
CA TRP A 251 -5.33 13.31 -3.96
C TRP A 251 -4.19 12.63 -3.20
N ASN A 252 -3.51 13.40 -2.36
CA ASN A 252 -2.31 12.97 -1.65
C ASN A 252 -2.45 13.16 -0.15
N TYR A 253 -1.78 12.31 0.63
CA TYR A 253 -1.76 12.44 2.09
C TYR A 253 -0.43 11.91 2.64
N PRO A 254 0.18 12.56 3.65
CA PRO A 254 1.38 12.04 4.26
C PRO A 254 1.12 10.66 4.88
N ASN A 255 2.16 9.83 4.88
CA ASN A 255 2.09 8.52 5.52
C ASN A 255 1.78 8.68 7.02
N PRO A 256 0.88 7.88 7.62
CA PRO A 256 0.50 8.04 9.02
C PRO A 256 1.66 7.90 10.01
N ALA A 257 2.67 7.11 9.68
CA ALA A 257 3.88 7.02 10.50
C ALA A 257 4.68 8.34 10.50
N VAL A 258 4.66 9.10 9.39
CA VAL A 258 5.28 10.44 9.30
C VAL A 258 4.51 11.46 10.12
N LEU A 259 3.18 11.36 10.17
CA LEU A 259 2.34 12.24 10.99
C LEU A 259 2.70 12.17 12.49
N ARG A 260 3.30 11.07 12.97
CA ARG A 260 3.74 10.93 14.37
C ARG A 260 5.07 11.63 14.68
N SER A 261 5.80 12.11 13.66
CA SER A 261 7.11 12.72 13.85
C SER A 261 7.01 14.10 14.51
N GLU A 262 7.90 14.39 15.46
CA GLU A 262 7.95 15.71 16.11
C GLU A 262 8.28 16.82 15.10
N LEU A 263 9.13 16.54 14.11
CA LEU A 263 9.46 17.49 13.05
C LEU A 263 8.23 17.82 12.19
N PHE A 264 7.41 16.81 11.87
CA PHE A 264 6.15 17.03 11.18
C PHE A 264 5.17 17.84 12.03
N GLN A 265 4.99 17.45 13.29
CA GLN A 265 4.07 18.11 14.22
C GLN A 265 4.44 19.58 14.44
N ARG A 266 5.74 19.86 14.57
CA ARG A 266 6.26 21.24 14.61
C ARG A 266 5.95 22.00 13.32
N ALA A 267 6.27 21.43 12.16
CA ALA A 267 6.02 22.06 10.88
C ALA A 267 4.53 22.35 10.64
N LEU A 268 3.64 21.46 11.09
CA LEU A 268 2.19 21.65 11.02
C LEU A 268 1.72 22.82 11.90
N ARG A 269 2.17 22.89 13.16
CA ARG A 269 1.83 23.99 14.07
C ARG A 269 2.30 25.35 13.57
N GLU A 270 3.44 25.41 12.89
CA GLU A 270 3.98 26.65 12.32
C GLU A 270 3.12 27.22 11.17
N ILE A 271 2.44 26.36 10.40
CA ILE A 271 1.63 26.79 9.24
C ILE A 271 0.11 26.76 9.50
N SER A 272 -0.34 26.06 10.54
CA SER A 272 -1.73 25.99 10.96
C SER A 272 -1.80 25.76 12.48
N PRO A 273 -1.73 26.84 13.29
CA PRO A 273 -1.70 26.74 14.75
C PRO A 273 -2.92 26.05 15.37
N ASP A 274 -4.05 26.05 14.66
CA ASP A 274 -5.32 25.45 15.06
C ASP A 274 -5.59 24.05 14.45
N ALA A 275 -4.61 23.46 13.75
CA ALA A 275 -4.76 22.14 13.07
C ALA A 275 -4.62 20.92 14.00
#